data_AF-A0A7S4CD35-F1
#
_entry.id   AF-A0A7S4CD35-F1
#
_cell.length_a   1.000
_cell.length_b   1.000
_cell.length_c   1.000
_cell.angle_alpha   90.00
_cell.angle_beta   90.00
_cell.angle_gamma   90.00
#
_symmetry.space_group_name_H-M   'P 1'
#
loop_
_entity.id
_entity.type
_entity.pdbx_description
1 polymer ?
#
loop_
_entity_poly.entity_id
_entity_poly.type
_entity_poly.pdbx_seq_one_letter_code
_entity_poly.pdbx_strand_id
1 'polypeptide(L)'
;AQAFWVFTVSLPLVILNYTAIDRPVNAQDIVGWVMFGLGLFFEAVADQQKLLFKKLPREQQKQPWCTVGVWHWSRHPNYFGEILLWWGMFCTCCNVFSRWKWL
;
A
#
# COMPACT_ATOMS: atom_id res chain seq x y z
N ALA A 1 -6.48 -17.99 -1.25
CA ALA A 1 -6.10 -17.28 0.00
C ALA A 1 -5.88 -15.78 -0.27
N GLN A 2 -4.96 -15.39 -1.14
CA GLN A 2 -4.63 -13.98 -1.41
C GLN A 2 -5.80 -13.15 -1.97
N ALA A 3 -6.59 -13.69 -2.90
CA ALA A 3 -7.75 -12.99 -3.45
C ALA A 3 -8.84 -12.70 -2.40
N PHE A 4 -9.02 -13.60 -1.43
CA PHE A 4 -9.97 -13.40 -0.33
C PHE A 4 -9.51 -12.26 0.59
N TRP A 5 -8.21 -12.23 0.92
CA TRP A 5 -7.62 -11.14 1.71
C TRP A 5 -7.74 -9.78 1.01
N VAL A 6 -7.39 -9.72 -0.27
CA VAL A 6 -7.52 -8.49 -1.08
C VAL A 6 -8.99 -8.04 -1.13
N PHE A 7 -9.93 -8.97 -1.31
CA PHE A 7 -11.35 -8.66 -1.27
C PHE A 7 -11.78 -8.09 0.09
N THR A 8 -11.38 -8.72 1.19
CA THR A 8 -11.74 -8.30 2.55
C THR A 8 -11.28 -6.87 2.85
N VAL A 9 -10.05 -6.52 2.49
CA VAL A 9 -9.53 -5.19 2.80
C VAL A 9 -10.01 -4.12 1.79
N SER A 10 -10.45 -4.53 0.59
CA SER A 10 -11.07 -3.64 -0.39
C SER A 10 -12.57 -3.35 -0.15
N LEU A 11 -13.26 -4.17 0.63
CA LEU A 11 -14.70 -4.05 0.90
C LEU A 11 -15.15 -2.64 1.33
N PRO A 12 -14.47 -1.94 2.26
CA PRO A 12 -14.85 -0.58 2.64
C PRO A 12 -14.83 0.41 1.47
N LEU A 13 -13.85 0.27 0.56
CA LEU A 13 -13.77 1.08 -0.66
C LEU A 13 -14.90 0.74 -1.64
N VAL A 14 -15.23 -0.54 -1.80
CA VAL A 14 -16.34 -0.97 -2.67
C VAL A 14 -17.66 -0.43 -2.15
N ILE A 15 -17.90 -0.51 -0.83
CA ILE A 15 -19.10 0.02 -0.18
C ILE A 15 -19.16 1.55 -0.33
N LEU A 16 -18.03 2.26 -0.13
CA LEU A 16 -17.94 3.69 -0.34
C LEU A 16 -18.32 4.10 -1.77
N ASN A 17 -17.75 3.43 -2.78
CA ASN A 17 -18.03 3.75 -4.19
C ASN A 17 -19.46 3.40 -4.60
N TYR A 18 -20.08 2.40 -3.97
CA TYR A 18 -21.48 2.03 -4.21
C TYR A 18 -22.47 3.01 -3.58
N THR A 19 -22.17 3.50 -2.38
CA THR A 19 -23.00 4.52 -1.74
C THR A 19 -22.71 5.86 -2.39
N ALA A 20 -23.63 6.38 -3.20
CA ALA A 20 -23.58 7.74 -3.77
C ALA A 20 -23.74 8.82 -2.67
N ILE A 21 -22.88 8.80 -1.67
CA ILE A 21 -22.78 9.81 -0.63
C ILE A 21 -21.98 10.95 -1.25
N ASP A 22 -22.70 11.94 -1.76
CA ASP A 22 -22.13 13.16 -2.28
C ASP A 22 -21.65 14.02 -1.10
N ARG A 23 -20.49 13.64 -0.53
CA ARG A 23 -19.82 14.39 0.54
C ARG A 23 -18.62 15.13 -0.05
N PRO A 24 -18.37 16.37 0.39
CA PRO A 24 -17.15 17.07 0.01
C PRO A 24 -15.91 16.30 0.49
N VAL A 25 -14.86 16.35 -0.32
CA VAL A 25 -13.53 15.80 0.03
C VAL A 25 -13.00 16.58 1.22
N ASN A 26 -12.63 15.87 2.29
CA ASN A 26 -12.06 16.45 3.49
C ASN A 26 -10.54 16.22 3.56
N ALA A 27 -9.85 16.98 4.41
CA ALA A 27 -8.40 16.89 4.56
C ALA A 27 -7.90 15.47 4.88
N GLN A 28 -8.67 14.68 5.62
CA GLN A 28 -8.31 13.30 5.96
C GLN A 28 -8.40 12.34 4.74
N ASP A 29 -9.27 12.61 3.76
CA ASP A 29 -9.31 11.84 2.51
C ASP A 29 -8.01 12.08 1.70
N ILE A 30 -7.54 13.34 1.69
CA ILE A 30 -6.25 13.72 1.07
C ILE A 30 -5.09 13.03 1.78
N VAL A 31 -5.07 13.02 3.11
CA VAL A 31 -4.03 12.31 3.88
C VAL A 31 -4.03 10.82 3.54
N GLY A 32 -5.19 10.19 3.48
CA GLY A 32 -5.33 8.78 3.11
C GLY A 32 -4.80 8.49 1.70
N TRP A 33 -5.11 9.35 0.72
CA TRP A 33 -4.60 9.23 -0.64
C TRP A 33 -3.09 9.46 -0.75
N VAL A 34 -2.54 10.41 0.01
CA VAL A 34 -1.08 10.63 0.06
C VAL A 34 -0.38 9.41 0.66
N MET A 35 -0.88 8.87 1.77
CA MET A 35 -0.35 7.63 2.37
C MET A 35 -0.41 6.46 1.40
N PHE A 36 -1.54 6.30 0.71
CA PHE A 36 -1.72 5.28 -0.33
C PHE A 36 -0.70 5.45 -1.47
N GLY A 37 -0.56 6.65 -2.01
CA GLY A 37 0.38 6.95 -3.08
C GLY A 37 1.84 6.70 -2.68
N LEU A 38 2.22 7.08 -1.47
CA LEU A 38 3.55 6.79 -0.92
C LEU A 38 3.76 5.28 -0.74
N GLY A 39 2.76 4.55 -0.22
CA GLY A 39 2.84 3.10 -0.06
C GLY A 39 3.06 2.39 -1.41
N LEU A 40 2.28 2.75 -2.43
CA LEU A 40 2.47 2.25 -3.80
C LEU A 40 3.85 2.58 -4.35
N PHE A 41 4.33 3.81 -4.13
CA PHE A 41 5.64 4.22 -4.60
C PHE A 41 6.75 3.36 -3.98
N PHE A 42 6.73 3.17 -2.66
CA PHE A 42 7.72 2.34 -1.96
C PHE A 42 7.66 0.87 -2.40
N GLU A 43 6.46 0.31 -2.52
CA GLU A 43 6.26 -1.06 -2.99
C GLU A 43 6.79 -1.23 -4.43
N ALA A 44 6.39 -0.35 -5.35
CA ALA A 44 6.82 -0.40 -6.74
C ALA A 44 8.34 -0.24 -6.89
N VAL A 45 8.96 0.71 -6.16
CA VAL A 45 10.42 0.91 -6.20
C VAL A 45 11.14 -0.31 -5.63
N ALA A 46 10.68 -0.87 -4.51
CA ALA A 46 11.27 -2.06 -3.92
C ALA A 46 11.21 -3.25 -4.87
N ASP A 47 10.06 -3.49 -5.51
CA ASP A 47 9.87 -4.59 -6.44
C ASP A 47 10.68 -4.41 -7.72
N GLN A 48 10.75 -3.20 -8.28
CA GLN A 48 11.60 -2.92 -9.43
C GLN A 48 13.08 -3.16 -9.11
N GLN A 49 13.57 -2.71 -7.96
CA GLN A 49 14.95 -2.97 -7.52
C GLN A 49 15.23 -4.48 -7.38
N LYS A 50 14.29 -5.24 -6.82
CA LYS A 50 14.39 -6.70 -6.69
C LYS A 50 14.38 -7.40 -8.06
N LEU A 51 13.54 -6.96 -8.99
CA LEU A 51 13.47 -7.50 -10.35
C LEU A 51 14.75 -7.24 -11.13
N LEU A 52 15.30 -6.01 -11.06
CA LEU A 52 16.56 -5.66 -11.70
C LEU A 52 17.72 -6.47 -11.09
N PHE A 53 17.77 -6.61 -9.78
CA PHE A 53 18.78 -7.42 -9.10
C PHE A 53 18.73 -8.90 -9.55
N LYS A 54 17.52 -9.47 -9.67
CA LYS A 54 17.34 -10.86 -10.11
C LYS A 54 17.74 -11.09 -11.57
N LYS A 55 17.69 -10.05 -12.41
CA LYS A 55 18.13 -10.09 -13.82
C LYS A 55 19.65 -10.04 -13.97
N LEU A 56 20.40 -9.62 -12.94
CA LEU A 56 21.86 -9.60 -13.01
C LEU A 56 22.42 -11.02 -13.04
N PRO A 57 23.51 -11.28 -13.80
CA PRO A 57 24.23 -12.54 -13.76
C PRO A 57 24.69 -12.88 -12.33
N ARG A 58 24.65 -14.16 -11.93
CA ARG A 58 25.07 -14.59 -10.57
C ARG A 58 26.48 -14.15 -10.20
N GLU A 59 27.38 -14.05 -11.17
CA GLU A 59 28.76 -13.58 -10.96
C GLU A 59 28.83 -12.10 -10.55
N GLN A 60 27.83 -11.30 -10.94
CA GLN A 60 27.71 -9.89 -10.56
C GLN A 60 26.88 -9.69 -9.28
N GLN A 61 26.14 -10.73 -8.84
CA GLN A 61 25.40 -10.73 -7.58
C GLN A 61 26.38 -10.95 -6.43
N LYS A 62 26.98 -9.87 -5.91
CA LYS A 62 27.93 -9.90 -4.79
C LYS A 62 27.36 -10.55 -3.51
N GLN A 63 26.03 -10.59 -3.36
CA GLN A 63 25.34 -11.21 -2.24
C GLN A 63 24.12 -12.00 -2.75
N PRO A 64 23.64 -13.02 -2.01
CA PRO A 64 22.49 -13.82 -2.45
C PRO A 64 21.14 -13.12 -2.29
N TRP A 65 21.10 -11.97 -1.63
CA TRP A 65 19.90 -11.13 -1.46
C TRP A 65 20.10 -9.74 -2.07
N CYS A 66 18.98 -9.09 -2.42
CA CYS A 66 19.00 -7.72 -2.94
C CYS A 66 19.48 -6.77 -1.85
N THR A 67 20.52 -5.99 -2.13
CA THR A 67 21.10 -4.98 -1.22
C THR A 67 21.05 -3.57 -1.80
N VAL A 68 20.32 -3.38 -2.89
CA VAL A 68 20.30 -2.14 -3.67
C VAL A 68 19.18 -1.23 -3.18
N GLY A 69 19.47 0.07 -3.02
CA GLY A 69 18.46 1.09 -2.75
C GLY A 69 17.75 0.91 -1.41
N VAL A 70 16.41 0.79 -1.44
CA VAL A 70 15.60 0.68 -0.21
C VAL A 70 15.83 -0.64 0.53
N TRP A 71 16.37 -1.65 -0.15
CA TRP A 71 16.78 -2.93 0.43
C TRP A 71 18.03 -2.84 1.31
N HIS A 72 18.78 -1.74 1.23
CA HIS A 72 19.89 -1.49 2.16
C HIS A 72 19.42 -1.17 3.58
N TRP A 73 18.24 -0.55 3.70
CA TRP A 73 17.70 -0.03 4.96
C TRP A 73 16.82 -1.06 5.67
N SER A 74 16.16 -1.94 4.93
CA SER A 74 15.28 -2.98 5.46
C SER A 74 15.39 -4.25 4.63
N ARG A 75 15.21 -5.40 5.29
CA ARG A 75 15.14 -6.71 4.62
C ARG A 75 13.87 -6.88 3.77
N HIS A 76 12.83 -6.12 4.06
CA HIS A 76 11.51 -6.22 3.44
C HIS A 76 10.88 -4.83 3.23
N PRO A 77 11.48 -3.96 2.38
CA PRO A 77 10.97 -2.61 2.14
C PRO A 77 9.62 -2.60 1.40
N ASN A 78 9.31 -3.65 0.64
CA ASN A 78 8.01 -3.82 -0.01
C ASN A 78 6.86 -3.99 1.00
N TYR A 79 7.09 -4.69 2.12
CA TYR A 79 6.08 -4.84 3.18
C TYR A 79 5.75 -3.49 3.84
N PHE A 80 6.72 -2.58 3.93
CA PHE A 80 6.44 -1.23 4.43
C PHE A 80 5.49 -0.47 3.50
N GLY A 81 5.70 -0.58 2.18
CA GLY A 81 4.79 -0.03 1.18
C GLY A 81 3.38 -0.59 1.31
N GLU A 82 3.25 -1.91 1.42
CA GLU A 82 1.97 -2.61 1.58
C GLU A 82 1.24 -2.19 2.87
N ILE A 83 1.95 -2.08 4.00
CA ILE A 83 1.37 -1.58 5.26
C ILE A 83 0.86 -0.15 5.06
N LEU A 84 1.69 0.75 4.53
CA LEU A 84 1.32 2.16 4.35
C LEU A 84 0.11 2.35 3.41
N LEU A 85 0.03 1.51 2.38
CA LEU A 85 -1.12 1.38 1.47
C LEU A 85 -2.42 1.06 2.20
N TRP A 86 -2.40 0.00 3.01
CA TRP A 86 -3.58 -0.42 3.77
C TRP A 86 -3.99 0.61 4.82
N TRP A 87 -3.02 1.25 5.48
CA TRP A 87 -3.28 2.35 6.41
C TRP A 87 -3.88 3.57 5.69
N GLY A 88 -3.42 3.92 4.49
CA GLY A 88 -3.99 5.01 3.69
C GLY A 88 -5.45 4.75 3.29
N MET A 89 -5.76 3.52 2.88
CA MET A 89 -7.15 3.11 2.60
C MET A 89 -8.02 3.16 3.86
N PHE A 90 -7.51 2.68 5.00
CA PHE A 90 -8.20 2.77 6.28
C PHE A 90 -8.50 4.23 6.68
N CYS A 91 -7.49 5.11 6.62
CA CYS A 91 -7.67 6.54 6.94
C CYS A 91 -8.74 7.22 6.06
N THR A 92 -8.79 6.86 4.78
CA THR A 92 -9.82 7.35 3.84
C THR A 92 -11.22 6.85 4.24
N CYS A 93 -11.32 5.60 4.69
CA CYS A 93 -12.61 4.99 5.08
C CYS A 93 -13.08 5.43 6.48
N CYS A 94 -12.18 5.77 7.41
CA CYS A 94 -12.55 6.17 8.78
C CYS A 94 -13.52 7.36 8.83
N ASN A 95 -13.43 8.29 7.87
CA ASN A 95 -14.37 9.42 7.77
C ASN A 95 -15.84 8.98 7.57
N VAL A 96 -16.04 7.87 6.86
CA VAL A 96 -17.38 7.32 6.58
C VAL A 96 -18.03 6.78 7.85
N PHE A 97 -17.21 6.30 8.79
CA PHE A 97 -17.66 5.76 10.07
C PHE A 97 -17.76 6.81 11.19
N SER A 98 -17.49 8.09 10.90
CA SER A 98 -17.49 9.18 11.90
C SER A 98 -18.88 9.52 12.49
N ARG A 99 -19.96 8.95 11.96
CA ARG A 99 -21.32 9.42 12.26
C ARG A 99 -22.30 8.34 12.77
N TRP A 100 -21.86 7.34 13.54
CA TRP A 100 -22.71 6.31 14.20
C TRP A 100 -22.98 5.01 13.42
N LYS A 101 -21.95 4.27 13.02
CA LYS A 101 -22.09 2.86 12.57
C LYS A 101 -21.01 1.95 13.15
N TRP A 102 -20.67 2.17 14.42
CA TRP A 102 -19.86 1.25 15.23
C TRP A 102 -20.73 0.33 16.12
N LEU A 103 -22.05 0.40 15.95
CA LEU A 103 -23.08 -0.53 16.40
C LEU A 103 -23.84 -1.01 15.16
#